data_AF-A0A947CYC9-F1
#
_entry.id   AF-A0A947CYC9-F1
#
_cell.length_a   1.000
_cell.length_b   1.000
_cell.length_c   1.000
_cell.angle_alpha   90.00
_cell.angle_beta   90.00
_cell.angle_gamma   90.00
#
_symmetry.space_group_name_H-M   'P 1'
#
loop_
_entity.id
_entity.type
_entity.pdbx_description
1 polymer ?
#
loop_
_entity_poly.entity_id
_entity_poly.type
_entity_poly.pdbx_seq_one_letter_code
_entity_poly.pdbx_strand_id
1 'polypeptide(L)'
;MSHDRDTELLETGLATSWSKGTSPQRIRCRVLDGVAEGSSCSLGPAAIVIGAGSECDLVVDDKAVSRTHMSAQNIGVGIRITDRGSTNGTF
;
A
#
# COMPACT_ATOMS: atom_id res chain seq x y z
N MET A 1 -10.22 37.58 -31.01
CA MET A 1 -9.00 37.79 -31.81
C MET A 1 -7.93 38.26 -30.83
N SER A 2 -6.73 37.68 -30.70
CA SER A 2 -6.17 36.42 -31.20
C SER A 2 -4.93 36.06 -30.34
N HIS A 3 -4.46 34.82 -30.47
CA HIS A 3 -3.16 34.20 -30.07
C HIS A 3 -1.91 35.11 -30.16
N ASP A 4 -0.75 34.84 -29.55
CA ASP A 4 -0.26 33.79 -28.62
C ASP A 4 0.58 34.53 -27.51
N ARG A 5 1.57 34.06 -26.74
CA ARG A 5 2.35 32.81 -26.58
C ARG A 5 2.95 32.71 -25.16
N ASP A 6 3.10 31.50 -24.61
CA ASP A 6 4.36 30.93 -24.04
C ASP A 6 4.15 29.58 -23.32
N THR A 7 3.64 28.60 -24.07
CA THR A 7 3.66 27.19 -23.66
C THR A 7 4.62 26.44 -24.57
N GLU A 8 5.76 26.02 -24.04
CA GLU A 8 6.68 25.11 -24.69
C GLU A 8 7.03 23.94 -23.76
N LEU A 9 7.21 22.76 -24.35
CA LEU A 9 7.09 21.48 -23.65
C LEU A 9 8.47 20.86 -23.39
N LEU A 10 8.57 20.11 -22.28
CA LEU A 10 9.53 19.00 -22.17
C LEU A 10 8.74 17.69 -22.09
N GLU A 11 9.12 16.73 -22.93
CA GLU A 11 8.35 15.53 -23.21
C GLU A 11 8.45 14.45 -22.12
N THR A 12 7.84 14.72 -20.96
CA THR A 12 7.29 13.65 -20.11
C THR A 12 5.90 14.06 -19.67
N GLY A 13 4.89 13.39 -20.24
CA GLY A 13 3.50 13.77 -20.02
C GLY A 13 3.00 13.40 -18.62
N LEU A 14 2.80 14.42 -17.77
CA LEU A 14 1.60 14.58 -16.93
C LEU A 14 1.62 15.96 -16.25
N ALA A 15 0.88 16.92 -16.80
CA ALA A 15 0.66 18.21 -16.15
C ALA A 15 -0.48 18.10 -15.13
N THR A 16 -0.21 18.36 -13.84
CA THR A 16 -1.25 18.74 -12.88
C THR A 16 -0.64 19.61 -11.79
N SER A 17 -1.19 20.81 -11.57
CA SER A 17 -0.73 21.73 -10.54
C SER A 17 -1.26 21.38 -9.15
N TRP A 18 -0.50 21.77 -8.12
CA TRP A 18 -0.72 21.63 -6.67
C TRP A 18 -2.05 21.08 -6.13
N SER A 19 -1.94 20.12 -5.21
CA SER A 19 -2.63 20.25 -3.92
C SER A 19 -1.79 19.63 -2.78
N LYS A 20 -1.94 20.19 -1.56
CA LYS A 20 -1.38 19.81 -0.24
C LYS A 20 -0.20 18.83 -0.20
N GLY A 21 0.93 19.30 0.32
CA GLY A 21 2.14 18.51 0.52
C GLY A 21 1.98 17.34 1.49
N THR A 22 1.70 16.15 0.95
CA THR A 22 1.94 14.88 1.63
C THR A 22 3.43 14.57 1.57
N SER A 23 4.18 14.95 2.60
CA SER A 23 5.47 14.30 2.88
C SER A 23 5.25 12.78 2.91
N PRO A 24 6.07 11.94 2.26
CA PRO A 24 5.78 10.52 2.08
C PRO A 24 5.71 9.81 3.43
N GLN A 25 4.49 9.68 3.96
CA GLN A 25 4.24 9.11 5.27
C GLN A 25 4.66 7.65 5.21
N ARG A 26 5.67 7.29 6.00
CA ARG A 26 6.16 5.91 6.11
C ARG A 26 5.19 5.09 6.96
N ILE A 27 4.00 4.86 6.40
CA ILE A 27 3.00 3.97 6.96
C ILE A 27 3.66 2.60 7.14
N ARG A 28 3.63 2.10 8.37
CA ARG A 28 4.19 0.80 8.75
C ARG A 28 3.04 -0.07 9.25
N CYS A 29 2.86 -1.24 8.64
CA CYS A 29 2.06 -2.29 9.27
C CYS A 29 2.98 -3.05 10.24
N ARG A 30 2.51 -3.30 11.47
CA ARG A 30 3.21 -4.09 12.49
C ARG A 30 2.24 -5.12 13.07
N VAL A 31 2.74 -6.34 13.28
CA VAL A 31 2.07 -7.38 14.06
C VAL A 31 2.13 -7.04 15.55
N LEU A 32 0.98 -7.00 16.22
CA LEU A 32 0.81 -6.54 17.59
C LEU A 32 0.65 -7.66 18.63
N ASP A 33 0.36 -8.89 18.19
CA ASP A 33 0.16 -10.08 19.02
C ASP A 33 0.43 -11.35 18.18
N GLY A 34 0.55 -12.51 18.82
CA GLY A 34 0.78 -13.81 18.16
C GLY A 34 2.23 -14.11 17.82
N VAL A 35 2.48 -15.25 17.16
CA VAL A 35 3.85 -15.79 16.94
C VAL A 35 4.77 -14.89 16.11
N ALA A 36 4.20 -13.97 15.31
CA ALA A 36 4.96 -13.00 14.51
C ALA A 36 5.03 -11.60 15.14
N GLU A 37 4.71 -11.42 16.43
CA GLU A 37 4.70 -10.10 17.10
C GLU A 37 5.99 -9.29 16.85
N GLY A 38 5.85 -7.98 16.66
CA GLY A 38 6.97 -7.09 16.35
C GLY A 38 7.39 -7.08 14.87
N SER A 39 7.06 -8.11 14.08
CA SER A 39 7.28 -8.12 12.63
C SER A 39 6.58 -6.94 11.98
N SER A 40 7.24 -6.27 11.02
CA SER A 40 6.69 -5.09 10.38
C SER A 40 7.20 -4.83 8.97
N CYS A 41 6.34 -4.26 8.13
CA CYS A 41 6.59 -3.92 6.74
C CYS A 41 6.15 -2.47 6.45
N SER A 42 6.61 -1.89 5.34
CA SER A 42 6.26 -0.52 4.93
C SER A 42 5.21 -0.54 3.82
N LEU A 43 4.12 0.23 3.97
CA LEU A 43 3.04 0.31 2.99
C LEU A 43 3.31 1.41 1.96
N GLY A 44 3.67 0.99 0.74
CA GLY A 44 3.86 1.86 -0.43
C GLY A 44 2.67 1.86 -1.39
N PRO A 45 2.82 2.51 -2.57
CA PRO A 45 1.81 2.50 -3.63
C PRO A 45 1.67 1.13 -4.31
N ALA A 46 2.68 0.26 -4.21
CA ALA A 46 2.53 -1.16 -4.48
C ALA A 46 1.76 -1.82 -3.34
N ALA A 47 0.78 -2.66 -3.68
CA ALA A 47 0.10 -3.50 -2.69
C ALA A 47 1.03 -4.64 -2.25
N ILE A 48 1.12 -4.87 -0.94
CA ILE A 48 1.82 -6.02 -0.36
C ILE A 48 0.82 -7.11 0.04
N VAL A 49 1.28 -8.34 0.14
CA VAL A 49 0.53 -9.52 0.59
C VAL A 49 0.94 -9.89 2.01
N ILE A 50 -0.05 -10.23 2.83
CA ILE A 50 0.11 -10.59 4.25
C ILE A 50 -0.58 -11.94 4.46
N GLY A 51 0.14 -12.91 5.02
CA GLY A 51 -0.36 -14.28 5.18
C GLY A 51 0.67 -15.25 5.78
N ALA A 52 0.27 -16.49 6.01
CA ALA A 52 1.14 -17.55 6.55
C ALA A 52 2.01 -18.22 5.46
N GLY A 53 1.84 -17.85 4.20
CA GLY A 53 2.61 -18.39 3.08
C GLY A 53 3.96 -17.70 2.96
N SER A 54 5.02 -18.48 2.73
CA SER A 54 6.38 -17.99 2.46
C SER A 54 6.48 -17.10 1.22
N GLU A 55 5.45 -17.07 0.38
CA GLU A 55 5.27 -16.18 -0.76
C GLU A 55 4.79 -14.75 -0.41
N CYS A 56 4.51 -14.44 0.86
CA CYS A 56 4.02 -13.13 1.29
C CYS A 56 5.13 -12.13 1.66
N ASP A 57 4.91 -10.84 1.36
CA ASP A 57 5.81 -9.74 1.77
C ASP A 57 5.92 -9.57 3.29
N LEU A 58 4.86 -9.93 4.02
CA LEU A 58 4.86 -10.09 5.48
C LEU A 58 4.30 -11.47 5.81
N VAL A 59 5.21 -12.39 6.15
CA VAL A 59 4.86 -13.72 6.63
C VAL A 59 4.40 -13.64 8.09
N VAL A 60 3.22 -14.17 8.38
CA VAL A 60 2.64 -14.33 9.72
C VAL A 60 2.26 -15.80 9.86
N ASP A 61 3.20 -16.61 10.37
CA ASP A 61 3.09 -18.08 10.49
C ASP A 61 2.16 -18.52 11.64
N ASP A 62 0.96 -17.94 11.71
CA ASP A 62 -0.06 -18.26 12.68
C ASP A 62 -1.15 -19.15 12.05
N LYS A 63 -1.65 -20.12 12.82
CA LYS A 63 -2.71 -21.06 12.38
C LYS A 63 -4.05 -20.37 12.11
N ALA A 64 -4.28 -19.18 12.66
CA ALA A 64 -5.44 -18.35 12.35
C ALA A 64 -5.29 -17.57 11.02
N VAL A 65 -4.09 -17.52 10.44
CA VAL A 65 -3.78 -16.78 9.22
C VAL A 65 -3.72 -17.73 8.02
N SER A 66 -4.29 -17.30 6.90
CA SER A 66 -4.31 -18.08 5.67
C SER A 66 -3.03 -17.83 4.86
N ARG A 67 -2.60 -18.78 4.02
CA ARG A 67 -1.37 -18.63 3.21
C ARG A 67 -1.30 -17.29 2.48
N THR A 68 -2.42 -16.88 1.87
CA THR A 68 -2.62 -15.57 1.25
C THR A 68 -3.85 -14.93 1.90
N HIS A 69 -3.71 -14.33 3.09
CA HIS A 69 -4.85 -13.90 3.91
C HIS A 69 -5.43 -12.55 3.43
N MET A 70 -4.60 -11.50 3.37
CA MET A 70 -5.01 -10.18 2.87
C MET A 70 -3.92 -9.50 2.05
N SER A 71 -4.27 -8.37 1.43
CA SER A 71 -3.33 -7.43 0.83
C SER A 71 -3.60 -6.00 1.30
N ALA A 72 -2.53 -5.22 1.48
CA ALA A 72 -2.58 -3.85 1.98
C ALA A 72 -1.79 -2.90 1.06
N GLN A 73 -2.36 -1.72 0.77
CA GLN A 73 -1.80 -0.74 -0.16
C GLN A 73 -1.97 0.67 0.39
N ASN A 74 -0.95 1.52 0.28
CA ASN A 74 -1.08 2.96 0.55
C ASN A 74 -1.61 3.66 -0.73
N ILE A 75 -2.81 4.20 -0.66
CA ILE A 75 -3.49 4.87 -1.79
C ILE A 75 -3.34 6.41 -1.73
N GLY A 76 -2.37 6.92 -0.96
CA GLY A 76 -2.08 8.36 -0.80
C GLY A 76 -3.07 9.10 0.11
N VAL A 77 -4.37 8.79 0.00
CA VAL A 77 -5.44 9.31 0.87
C VAL A 77 -5.72 8.42 2.09
N GLY A 78 -5.06 7.25 2.20
CA GLY A 78 -5.28 6.27 3.25
C GLY A 78 -4.69 4.90 2.91
N ILE A 79 -5.11 3.88 3.66
CA ILE A 79 -4.74 2.48 3.42
C ILE A 79 -5.94 1.76 2.81
N ARG A 80 -5.74 1.07 1.69
CA ARG A 80 -6.71 0.08 1.18
C ARG A 80 -6.29 -1.30 1.69
N ILE A 81 -7.17 -1.94 2.45
CA ILE A 81 -7.08 -3.37 2.78
C ILE A 81 -8.00 -4.13 1.82
N THR A 82 -7.63 -5.35 1.46
CA THR A 82 -8.43 -6.25 0.63
C THR A 82 -8.15 -7.69 1.06
N ASP A 83 -9.16 -8.33 1.67
CA ASP A 83 -9.16 -9.76 1.97
C ASP A 83 -8.99 -10.57 0.67
N ARG A 84 -8.25 -11.68 0.72
CA ARG A 84 -7.92 -12.50 -0.46
C ARG A 84 -8.57 -13.89 -0.46
N GLY A 85 -9.66 -14.05 0.27
CA GLY A 85 -10.30 -15.33 0.54
C GLY A 85 -9.74 -15.97 1.81
N SER A 86 -9.58 -15.18 2.87
CA SER A 86 -9.12 -15.69 4.16
C SER A 86 -10.13 -16.65 4.78
N THR A 87 -9.61 -17.60 5.56
CA THR A 87 -10.44 -18.66 6.18
C THR A 87 -11.25 -18.15 7.37
N ASN A 88 -10.72 -17.16 8.09
CA ASN A 88 -11.31 -16.61 9.31
C ASN A 88 -11.92 -15.21 9.13
N GLY A 89 -11.64 -14.52 8.02
CA GLY A 89 -11.96 -13.11 7.82
C GLY A 89 -10.83 -12.16 8.21
N THR A 90 -10.79 -10.99 7.56
CA THR A 90 -9.95 -9.84 7.94
C THR A 90 -10.77 -8.89 8.82
N PHE A 91 -10.21 -8.42 9.94
CA PHE A 91 -10.87 -7.56 10.93
C PHE A 91 -9.97 -6.39 11.37
#